data_AF-A0A937QQU3-F1
#
_entry.id   AF-A0A937QQU3-F1
#
_cell.length_a   1.000
_cell.length_b   1.000
_cell.length_c   1.000
_cell.angle_alpha   90.00
_cell.angle_beta   90.00
_cell.angle_gamma   90.00
#
_symmetry.space_group_name_H-M   'P 1'
#
loop_
_entity.id
_entity.type
_entity.pdbx_description
1 polymer ?
#
loop_
_entity_poly.entity_id
_entity_poly.type
_entity_poly.pdbx_seq_one_letter_code
_entity_poly.pdbx_strand_id
1 'polypeptide(L)'
;MRANDCTRSSKGGLPPPEVNEMTSSTNREQQLTIKEIESIVAGAVSDAQELQQSSGSLPNVDQEGNSECPFAEQLYAKHEELRKKVQRRLAELHECLAAIDEQITKYGHDLAVVSANKDRLNRDRPRAHFSEAEAELAGLYKRCLQVRDRVEQAILFVDEVLQQAATKRFPGRIPRDRPQWGGAAAGPGSSNPVGDGKSGADRELAALFEMDRNTQGER
;
A
#
# COMPACT_ATOMS: atom_id res chain seq x y z
N MET A 1 68.69 -57.49 -26.62
CA MET A 1 68.49 -57.49 -25.16
C MET A 1 69.03 -56.18 -24.59
N ARG A 2 68.16 -55.19 -24.35
CA ARG A 2 68.36 -54.11 -23.37
C ARG A 2 66.98 -53.64 -22.92
N ALA A 3 66.65 -53.96 -21.67
CA ALA A 3 65.54 -53.37 -20.94
C ALA A 3 65.94 -51.96 -20.50
N ASN A 4 65.00 -51.02 -20.50
CA ASN A 4 65.09 -49.80 -19.72
C ASN A 4 63.70 -49.48 -19.17
N ASP A 5 63.58 -49.67 -17.86
CA ASP A 5 62.61 -49.07 -16.99
C ASP A 5 62.65 -47.54 -17.09
N CYS A 6 61.48 -46.92 -17.26
CA CYS A 6 61.27 -45.51 -16.96
C CYS A 6 60.05 -45.38 -16.06
N THR A 7 60.31 -45.40 -14.75
CA THR A 7 59.41 -44.88 -13.72
C THR A 7 59.43 -43.35 -13.79
N ARG A 8 58.26 -42.72 -13.94
CA ARG A 8 58.10 -41.28 -13.69
C ARG A 8 56.96 -41.04 -12.72
N SER A 9 57.34 -40.85 -11.46
CA SER A 9 56.53 -40.14 -10.47
C SER A 9 56.42 -38.67 -10.88
N SER A 10 55.20 -38.16 -10.95
CA SER A 10 54.90 -36.76 -10.69
C SER A 10 53.64 -36.69 -9.83
N LYS A 11 53.87 -36.60 -8.52
CA LYS A 11 52.96 -35.97 -7.57
C LYS A 11 52.97 -34.47 -7.84
N GLY A 12 51.81 -33.85 -7.96
CA GLY A 12 51.68 -32.39 -7.80
C GLY A 12 50.56 -31.74 -8.60
N GLY A 13 49.61 -31.14 -7.87
CA GLY A 13 48.68 -30.12 -8.35
C GLY A 13 47.35 -30.69 -8.83
N LEU A 14 46.18 -30.21 -8.42
CA LEU A 14 45.74 -29.12 -7.56
C LEU A 14 44.40 -29.59 -6.98
N PRO A 15 44.01 -29.21 -5.76
CA PRO A 15 42.61 -29.39 -5.35
C PRO A 15 41.71 -28.62 -6.32
N PRO A 16 40.53 -29.17 -6.69
CA PRO A 16 39.56 -28.41 -7.46
C PRO A 16 39.22 -27.12 -6.72
N PRO A 17 39.00 -25.99 -7.41
CA PRO A 17 38.49 -24.81 -6.75
C PRO A 17 37.17 -25.20 -6.08
N GLU A 18 37.12 -25.09 -4.75
CA GLU A 18 35.88 -24.99 -4.01
C GLU A 18 35.06 -23.91 -4.72
N VAL A 19 34.02 -24.34 -5.43
CA VAL A 19 32.90 -23.51 -5.82
C VAL A 19 32.28 -23.05 -4.52
N ASN A 20 32.83 -21.97 -3.99
CA ASN A 20 32.25 -21.18 -2.94
C ASN A 20 30.94 -20.66 -3.53
N GLU A 21 29.84 -21.33 -3.21
CA GLU A 21 28.47 -20.83 -3.41
C GLU A 21 28.31 -19.60 -2.52
N MET A 22 28.98 -18.53 -2.94
CA MET A 22 28.84 -17.18 -2.47
C MET A 22 27.44 -16.74 -2.89
N THR A 23 26.45 -17.11 -2.07
CA THR A 23 25.40 -16.24 -1.53
C THR A 23 25.14 -14.98 -2.34
N SER A 24 24.84 -15.17 -3.63
CA SER A 24 24.49 -14.08 -4.52
C SER A 24 22.97 -13.99 -4.47
N SER A 25 22.48 -12.86 -3.97
CA SER A 25 21.10 -12.36 -4.12
C SER A 25 20.17 -12.49 -2.91
N THR A 26 20.61 -12.10 -1.71
CA THR A 26 19.69 -11.58 -0.66
C THR A 26 19.40 -10.08 -0.82
N ASN A 27 19.60 -9.52 -2.01
CA ASN A 27 19.22 -8.14 -2.33
C ASN A 27 18.41 -8.09 -3.65
N ARG A 28 17.41 -8.99 -3.77
CA ARG A 28 16.24 -8.68 -4.58
C ARG A 28 15.41 -7.75 -3.70
N GLU A 29 15.61 -6.45 -3.87
CA GLU A 29 14.63 -5.44 -3.49
C GLU A 29 13.26 -6.02 -3.81
N GLN A 30 12.46 -6.29 -2.78
CA GLN A 30 11.14 -6.89 -2.94
C GLN A 30 10.28 -5.87 -3.69
N GLN A 31 10.28 -5.94 -5.01
CA GLN A 31 9.40 -5.12 -5.84
C GLN A 31 7.97 -5.45 -5.42
N LEU A 32 7.30 -4.46 -4.82
CA LEU A 32 5.90 -4.58 -4.42
C LEU A 32 5.08 -5.04 -5.62
N THR A 33 4.38 -6.15 -5.46
CA THR A 33 3.48 -6.65 -6.51
C THR A 33 2.26 -5.75 -6.62
N ILE A 34 1.66 -5.69 -7.80
CA ILE A 34 0.43 -4.92 -8.03
C ILE A 34 -0.66 -5.29 -7.01
N LYS A 35 -0.78 -6.57 -6.67
CA LYS A 35 -1.78 -7.06 -5.69
C LYS A 35 -1.52 -6.54 -4.28
N GLU A 36 -0.24 -6.47 -3.88
CA GLU A 36 0.13 -5.91 -2.58
C GLU A 36 -0.17 -4.41 -2.53
N ILE A 37 0.14 -3.67 -3.59
CA ILE A 37 -0.19 -2.24 -3.70
C ILE A 37 -1.70 -2.04 -3.60
N GLU A 38 -2.50 -2.82 -4.34
CA GLU A 38 -3.97 -2.76 -4.26
C GLU A 38 -4.49 -3.05 -2.83
N SER A 39 -3.87 -4.00 -2.12
CA SER A 39 -4.21 -4.30 -0.72
C SER A 39 -3.84 -3.16 0.23
N ILE A 40 -2.69 -2.50 0.02
CA ILE A 40 -2.24 -1.35 0.81
C ILE A 40 -3.20 -0.18 0.59
N VAL A 41 -3.57 0.11 -0.66
CA VAL A 41 -4.55 1.14 -1.01
C VAL A 41 -5.88 0.90 -0.30
N ALA A 42 -6.43 -0.32 -0.40
CA ALA A 42 -7.68 -0.67 0.28
C ALA A 42 -7.60 -0.50 1.80
N GLY A 43 -6.49 -0.91 2.41
CA GLY A 43 -6.24 -0.74 3.84
C GLY A 43 -6.16 0.73 4.25
N ALA A 44 -5.45 1.56 3.48
CA ALA A 44 -5.30 2.99 3.74
C ALA A 44 -6.65 3.73 3.64
N VAL A 45 -7.46 3.42 2.62
CA VAL A 45 -8.81 3.99 2.45
C VAL A 45 -9.71 3.57 3.62
N SER A 46 -9.69 2.30 4.02
CA SER A 46 -10.45 1.82 5.18
C SER A 46 -10.04 2.53 6.47
N ASP A 47 -8.74 2.67 6.73
CA ASP A 47 -8.23 3.35 7.92
C ASP A 47 -8.63 4.85 7.92
N ALA A 48 -8.62 5.50 6.76
CA ALA A 48 -9.07 6.89 6.61
C ALA A 48 -10.58 7.05 6.82
N GLN A 49 -11.40 6.13 6.32
CA GLN A 49 -12.85 6.11 6.59
C GLN A 49 -13.13 5.95 8.09
N GLU A 50 -12.40 5.08 8.79
CA GLU A 50 -12.51 4.93 10.25
C GLU A 50 -12.16 6.25 10.98
N LEU A 51 -11.08 6.93 10.55
CA LEU A 51 -10.71 8.23 11.09
C LEU A 51 -11.80 9.29 10.84
N GLN A 52 -12.36 9.34 9.64
CA GLN A 52 -13.44 10.27 9.30
C GLN A 52 -14.69 10.03 10.16
N GLN A 53 -15.11 8.77 10.32
CA GLN A 53 -16.22 8.41 11.19
C GLN A 53 -15.96 8.75 12.66
N SER A 54 -14.76 8.45 13.15
CA SER A 54 -14.36 8.81 14.52
C SER A 54 -14.36 10.33 14.74
N SER A 55 -13.96 11.10 13.73
CA SER A 55 -14.01 12.57 13.76
C SER A 55 -15.44 13.10 13.86
N GLY A 56 -16.41 12.41 13.27
CA GLY A 56 -17.83 12.75 13.33
C GLY A 56 -18.48 12.47 14.69
N SER A 57 -17.93 11.53 15.48
CA SER A 57 -18.47 11.12 16.78
C SER A 57 -17.78 11.77 17.98
N LEU A 58 -16.79 12.66 17.75
CA LEU A 58 -16.12 13.37 18.83
C LEU A 58 -17.09 14.36 19.52
N PRO A 59 -17.17 14.34 20.87
CA PRO A 59 -17.95 15.31 21.60
C PRO A 59 -17.31 16.70 21.52
N ASN A 60 -18.14 17.74 21.67
CA ASN A 60 -17.67 19.11 21.78
C ASN A 60 -16.92 19.28 23.11
N VAL A 61 -15.75 19.90 23.04
CA VAL A 61 -14.89 20.21 24.20
C VAL A 61 -14.64 21.71 24.19
N ASP A 62 -14.77 22.36 25.34
CA ASP A 62 -14.45 23.79 25.49
C ASP A 62 -12.93 24.05 25.43
N GLN A 63 -12.51 25.31 25.41
CA GLN A 63 -11.08 25.67 25.36
C GLN A 63 -10.29 25.21 26.60
N GLU A 64 -10.97 24.90 27.69
CA GLU A 64 -10.38 24.43 28.95
C GLU A 64 -10.20 22.91 28.99
N GLY A 65 -10.77 22.19 28.01
CA GLY A 65 -10.71 20.73 27.93
C GLY A 65 -11.86 20.04 28.68
N ASN A 66 -12.89 20.78 29.08
CA ASN A 66 -14.09 20.22 29.71
C ASN A 66 -15.11 19.81 28.65
N SER A 67 -15.78 18.70 28.91
CA SER A 67 -16.88 18.18 28.09
C SER A 67 -17.91 17.53 29.02
N GLU A 68 -19.18 17.63 28.65
CA GLU A 68 -20.28 16.94 29.35
C GLU A 68 -20.13 15.41 29.27
N CYS A 69 -19.45 14.93 28.24
CA CYS A 69 -19.12 13.51 28.09
C CYS A 69 -17.90 13.15 28.96
N PRO A 70 -18.02 12.21 29.91
CA PRO A 70 -16.91 11.78 30.78
C PRO A 70 -15.82 11.02 30.02
N PHE A 71 -16.13 10.50 28.83
CA PHE A 71 -15.21 9.72 27.99
C PHE A 71 -14.55 10.55 26.88
N ALA A 72 -14.76 11.87 26.85
CA ALA A 72 -14.23 12.72 25.78
C ALA A 72 -12.72 12.57 25.62
N GLU A 73 -11.94 12.65 26.69
CA GLU A 73 -10.48 12.53 26.62
C GLU A 73 -10.03 11.19 25.98
N GLN A 74 -10.70 10.09 26.29
CA GLN A 74 -10.42 8.77 25.70
C GLN A 74 -10.76 8.73 24.21
N LEU A 75 -11.89 9.31 23.80
CA LEU A 75 -12.28 9.37 22.39
C LEU A 75 -11.29 10.20 21.55
N TYR A 76 -10.83 11.34 22.08
CA TYR A 76 -9.80 12.15 21.44
C TYR A 76 -8.42 11.45 21.43
N ALA A 77 -8.09 10.66 22.46
CA ALA A 77 -6.87 9.84 22.47
C ALA A 77 -6.89 8.81 21.33
N LYS A 78 -7.98 8.05 21.21
CA LYS A 78 -8.18 7.06 20.14
C LYS A 78 -8.16 7.71 18.76
N HIS A 79 -8.80 8.87 18.60
CA HIS A 79 -8.78 9.65 17.36
C HIS A 79 -7.36 10.05 16.97
N GLU A 80 -6.54 10.50 17.92
CA GLU A 80 -5.15 10.87 17.66
C GLU A 80 -4.30 9.65 17.28
N GLU A 81 -4.55 8.48 17.87
CA GLU A 81 -3.90 7.23 17.47
C GLU A 81 -4.28 6.80 16.04
N LEU A 82 -5.57 6.86 15.71
CA LEU A 82 -6.05 6.60 14.34
C LEU A 82 -5.42 7.58 13.36
N ARG A 83 -5.32 8.87 13.72
CA ARG A 83 -4.66 9.88 12.89
C ARG A 83 -3.19 9.53 12.62
N LYS A 84 -2.44 9.11 13.64
CA LYS A 84 -1.05 8.64 13.46
C LYS A 84 -0.97 7.38 12.60
N LYS A 85 -1.93 6.46 12.74
CA LYS A 85 -2.02 5.26 11.89
C LYS A 85 -2.24 5.65 10.43
N VAL A 86 -3.21 6.52 10.14
CA VAL A 86 -3.51 7.01 8.79
C VAL A 86 -2.33 7.81 8.21
N GLN A 87 -1.62 8.58 9.03
CA GLN A 87 -0.41 9.29 8.58
C GLN A 87 0.71 8.33 8.15
N ARG A 88 0.87 7.18 8.83
CA ARG A 88 1.78 6.12 8.38
C ARG A 88 1.32 5.50 7.07
N ARG A 89 0.02 5.24 6.91
CA ARG A 89 -0.56 4.75 5.65
C ARG A 89 -0.32 5.71 4.49
N LEU A 90 -0.40 7.02 4.72
CA LEU A 90 -0.08 8.01 3.69
C LEU A 90 1.37 7.89 3.20
N ALA A 91 2.32 7.70 4.12
CA ALA A 91 3.71 7.47 3.75
C ALA A 91 3.88 6.17 2.94
N GLU A 92 3.23 5.07 3.35
CA GLU A 92 3.22 3.81 2.61
C GLU A 92 2.63 3.97 1.18
N LEU A 93 1.59 4.80 1.01
CA LEU A 93 1.03 5.09 -0.31
C LEU A 93 2.02 5.83 -1.22
N HIS A 94 2.81 6.76 -0.68
CA HIS A 94 3.86 7.43 -1.45
C HIS A 94 4.98 6.46 -1.88
N GLU A 95 5.35 5.52 -1.01
CA GLU A 95 6.30 4.44 -1.37
C GLU A 95 5.72 3.54 -2.48
N CYS A 96 4.43 3.21 -2.39
CA CYS A 96 3.73 2.47 -3.45
C CYS A 96 3.70 3.23 -4.78
N LEU A 97 3.52 4.56 -4.73
CA LEU A 97 3.52 5.41 -5.93
C LEU A 97 4.89 5.42 -6.61
N ALA A 98 5.97 5.53 -5.84
CA ALA A 98 7.32 5.41 -6.39
C ALA A 98 7.55 4.03 -7.04
N ALA A 99 7.14 2.96 -6.36
CA ALA A 99 7.28 1.59 -6.87
C ALA A 99 6.49 1.35 -8.17
N ILE A 100 5.28 1.91 -8.30
CA ILE A 100 4.48 1.76 -9.53
C ILE A 100 5.05 2.58 -10.69
N ASP A 101 5.59 3.78 -10.42
CA ASP A 101 6.24 4.61 -11.45
C ASP A 101 7.50 3.94 -12.03
N GLU A 102 8.27 3.24 -11.19
CA GLU A 102 9.40 2.42 -11.64
C GLU A 102 8.94 1.27 -12.55
N GLN A 103 7.85 0.58 -12.19
CA GLN A 103 7.28 -0.49 -13.01
C GLN A 103 6.76 0.03 -14.35
N ILE A 104 6.08 1.18 -14.35
CA ILE A 104 5.60 1.85 -15.58
C ILE A 104 6.78 2.17 -16.50
N THR A 105 7.86 2.74 -15.95
CA THR A 105 9.07 3.06 -16.71
C THR A 105 9.70 1.81 -17.31
N LYS A 106 9.82 0.74 -16.52
CA LYS A 106 10.35 -0.54 -16.97
C LYS A 106 9.51 -1.15 -18.10
N TYR A 107 8.20 -1.29 -17.90
CA TYR A 107 7.33 -1.88 -18.92
C TYR A 107 7.24 -1.02 -20.18
N GLY A 108 7.28 0.31 -20.03
CA GLY A 108 7.34 1.23 -21.17
C GLY A 108 8.61 1.06 -22.00
N HIS A 109 9.76 0.88 -21.34
CA HIS A 109 11.02 0.57 -22.01
C HIS A 109 10.98 -0.80 -22.72
N ASP A 110 10.53 -1.84 -22.02
CA ASP A 110 10.44 -3.19 -22.57
C ASP A 110 9.53 -3.22 -23.81
N LEU A 111 8.39 -2.51 -23.77
CA LEU A 111 7.47 -2.40 -24.89
C LEU A 111 8.13 -1.72 -26.11
N ALA A 112 8.89 -0.63 -25.89
CA ALA A 112 9.63 0.03 -26.96
C ALA A 112 10.68 -0.89 -27.61
N VAL A 113 11.38 -1.70 -26.82
CA VAL A 113 12.37 -2.67 -27.31
C VAL A 113 11.71 -3.80 -28.09
N VAL A 114 10.62 -4.37 -27.57
CA VAL A 114 9.86 -5.45 -28.24
C VAL A 114 9.28 -4.97 -29.56
N SER A 115 8.69 -3.77 -29.58
CA SER A 115 8.13 -3.15 -30.79
C SER A 115 9.21 -2.90 -31.85
N ALA A 116 10.34 -2.31 -31.48
CA ALA A 116 11.46 -2.08 -32.40
C ALA A 116 12.06 -3.39 -32.97
N ASN A 117 12.10 -4.47 -32.18
CA ASN A 117 12.57 -5.78 -32.64
C ASN A 117 11.56 -6.45 -33.58
N LYS A 118 10.26 -6.31 -33.30
CA LYS A 118 9.18 -6.80 -34.16
C LYS A 118 9.26 -6.21 -35.57
N ASP A 119 9.52 -4.91 -35.68
CA ASP A 119 9.60 -4.20 -36.97
C ASP A 119 10.80 -4.64 -37.83
N ARG A 120 11.85 -5.19 -37.20
CA ARG A 120 13.04 -5.69 -37.89
C ARG A 120 12.89 -7.12 -38.42
N LEU A 121 11.79 -7.80 -38.08
CA LEU A 121 11.57 -9.20 -38.44
C LEU A 121 10.77 -9.34 -39.73
N ASN A 122 11.41 -9.94 -40.75
CA ASN A 122 10.80 -10.21 -42.04
C ASN A 122 10.09 -11.58 -42.12
N ARG A 123 10.16 -12.39 -41.05
CA ARG A 123 9.53 -13.73 -40.99
C ARG A 123 8.29 -13.69 -40.11
N ASP A 124 7.19 -14.24 -40.61
CA ASP A 124 5.88 -14.18 -39.94
C ASP A 124 5.84 -14.90 -38.59
N ARG A 125 6.50 -16.06 -38.48
CA ARG A 125 6.45 -16.87 -37.24
C ARG A 125 7.13 -16.19 -36.04
N PRO A 126 8.36 -15.65 -36.13
CA PRO A 126 8.93 -14.81 -35.08
C PRO A 126 8.08 -13.58 -34.78
N ARG A 127 7.52 -12.92 -35.82
CA ARG A 127 6.70 -11.73 -35.66
C ARG A 127 5.43 -11.97 -34.84
N ALA A 128 4.83 -13.16 -34.94
CA ALA A 128 3.70 -13.56 -34.11
C ALA A 128 4.07 -13.62 -32.61
N HIS A 129 5.20 -14.24 -32.26
CA HIS A 129 5.68 -14.30 -30.87
C HIS A 129 5.97 -12.91 -30.28
N PHE A 130 6.57 -12.01 -31.06
CA PHE A 130 6.77 -10.62 -30.62
C PHE A 130 5.45 -9.86 -30.45
N SER A 131 4.44 -10.17 -31.27
CA SER A 131 3.12 -9.53 -31.14
C SER A 131 2.37 -10.00 -29.88
N GLU A 132 2.52 -11.27 -29.50
CA GLU A 132 1.98 -11.80 -28.24
C GLU A 132 2.66 -11.15 -27.02
N ALA A 133 3.99 -11.09 -27.03
CA ALA A 133 4.77 -10.43 -25.98
C ALA A 133 4.45 -8.93 -25.86
N GLU A 134 4.28 -8.24 -26.99
CA GLU A 134 3.86 -6.83 -27.02
C GLU A 134 2.48 -6.64 -26.39
N ALA A 135 1.52 -7.52 -26.69
CA ALA A 135 0.18 -7.47 -26.11
C ALA A 135 0.18 -7.72 -24.59
N GLU A 136 0.98 -8.69 -24.12
CA GLU A 136 1.13 -8.97 -22.69
C GLU A 136 1.74 -7.78 -21.93
N LEU A 137 2.85 -7.23 -22.44
CA LEU A 137 3.51 -6.06 -21.86
C LEU A 137 2.61 -4.83 -21.87
N ALA A 138 1.87 -4.59 -22.96
CA ALA A 138 0.91 -3.50 -23.03
C ALA A 138 -0.21 -3.65 -21.98
N GLY A 139 -0.66 -4.89 -21.74
CA GLY A 139 -1.62 -5.21 -20.69
C GLY A 139 -1.10 -4.89 -19.29
N LEU A 140 0.13 -5.31 -18.98
CA LEU A 140 0.79 -5.01 -17.71
C LEU A 140 1.00 -3.51 -17.50
N TYR A 141 1.53 -2.82 -18.53
CA TYR A 141 1.72 -1.37 -18.51
C TYR A 141 0.41 -0.62 -18.23
N LYS A 142 -0.67 -0.98 -18.94
CA LYS A 142 -2.00 -0.39 -18.73
C LYS A 142 -2.49 -0.64 -17.30
N ARG A 143 -2.30 -1.85 -16.76
CA ARG A 143 -2.69 -2.16 -15.39
C ARG A 143 -1.90 -1.32 -14.37
N CYS A 144 -0.60 -1.13 -14.57
CA CYS A 144 0.20 -0.27 -13.70
C CYS A 144 -0.29 1.19 -13.71
N LEU A 145 -0.65 1.74 -14.89
CA LEU A 145 -1.25 3.07 -14.98
C LEU A 145 -2.57 3.17 -14.20
N GLN A 146 -3.46 2.19 -14.34
CA GLN A 146 -4.72 2.16 -13.59
C GLN A 146 -4.49 2.12 -12.08
N VAL A 147 -3.50 1.34 -11.63
CA VAL A 147 -3.15 1.24 -10.21
C VAL A 147 -2.56 2.54 -9.70
N ARG A 148 -1.67 3.19 -10.47
CA ARG A 148 -1.10 4.51 -10.19
C ARG A 148 -2.20 5.55 -9.95
N ASP A 149 -3.18 5.64 -10.85
CA ASP A 149 -4.30 6.57 -10.72
C ASP A 149 -5.09 6.32 -9.42
N ARG A 150 -5.31 5.05 -9.05
CA ARG A 150 -5.96 4.70 -7.78
C ARG A 150 -5.12 5.06 -6.56
N VAL A 151 -3.79 4.89 -6.61
CA VAL A 151 -2.89 5.31 -5.53
C VAL A 151 -2.94 6.83 -5.37
N GLU A 152 -2.87 7.59 -6.47
CA GLU A 152 -2.97 9.07 -6.44
C GLU A 152 -4.31 9.52 -5.84
N GLN A 153 -5.43 8.92 -6.25
CA GLN A 153 -6.75 9.22 -5.67
C GLN A 153 -6.81 8.88 -4.18
N ALA A 154 -6.24 7.76 -3.76
CA ALA A 154 -6.18 7.38 -2.35
C ALA A 154 -5.34 8.36 -1.53
N ILE A 155 -4.20 8.83 -2.05
CA ILE A 155 -3.37 9.85 -1.40
C ILE A 155 -4.17 11.13 -1.17
N LEU A 156 -4.88 11.62 -2.20
CA LEU A 156 -5.70 12.82 -2.08
C LEU A 156 -6.80 12.68 -1.02
N PHE A 157 -7.52 11.55 -1.04
CA PHE A 157 -8.56 11.27 -0.06
C PHE A 157 -8.00 11.18 1.37
N VAL A 158 -6.90 10.46 1.56
CA VAL A 158 -6.26 10.29 2.88
C VAL A 158 -5.76 11.63 3.41
N ASP A 159 -5.14 12.47 2.56
CA ASP A 159 -4.66 13.79 2.96
C ASP A 159 -5.82 14.72 3.35
N GLU A 160 -6.91 14.73 2.59
CA GLU A 160 -8.12 15.50 2.93
C GLU A 160 -8.68 15.09 4.30
N VAL A 161 -8.80 13.78 4.55
CA VAL A 161 -9.29 13.28 5.85
C VAL A 161 -8.35 13.68 6.98
N LEU A 162 -7.02 13.61 6.78
CA LEU A 162 -6.05 14.03 7.78
C LEU A 162 -6.14 15.54 8.08
N GLN A 163 -6.34 16.38 7.07
CA GLN A 163 -6.54 17.82 7.23
C GLN A 163 -7.82 18.12 8.01
N GLN A 164 -8.94 17.47 7.65
CA GLN A 164 -10.20 17.61 8.37
C GLN A 164 -10.06 17.16 9.83
N ALA A 165 -9.42 16.01 10.08
CA ALA A 165 -9.16 15.49 11.42
C ALA A 165 -8.26 16.42 12.25
N ALA A 166 -7.30 17.12 11.63
CA ALA A 166 -6.41 18.05 12.32
C ALA A 166 -7.12 19.27 12.92
N THR A 167 -8.30 19.63 12.40
CA THR A 167 -9.13 20.71 12.95
C THR A 167 -9.80 20.34 14.28
N LYS A 168 -9.97 19.04 14.55
CA LYS A 168 -10.67 18.49 15.73
C LYS A 168 -9.69 17.99 16.79
N ARG A 169 -8.81 18.86 17.25
CA ARG A 169 -7.83 18.54 18.31
C ARG A 169 -8.37 18.88 19.70
N PHE A 170 -8.00 18.05 20.67
CA PHE A 170 -8.28 18.35 22.07
C PHE A 170 -7.47 19.60 22.50
N PRO A 171 -8.11 20.58 23.14
CA PRO A 171 -7.44 21.83 23.50
C PRO A 171 -6.46 21.66 24.65
N GLY A 172 -5.38 22.44 24.61
CA GLY A 172 -4.43 22.62 25.71
C GLY A 172 -3.46 21.45 26.00
N ARG A 173 -3.74 20.21 25.56
CA ARG A 173 -2.86 19.05 25.80
C ARG A 173 -3.13 17.87 24.87
N ILE A 174 -2.15 16.95 24.80
CA ILE A 174 -2.34 15.63 24.19
C ILE A 174 -3.21 14.80 25.15
N PRO A 175 -4.37 14.28 24.71
CA PRO A 175 -5.24 13.42 25.51
C PRO A 175 -4.47 12.20 26.03
N ARG A 176 -4.68 11.83 27.29
CA ARG A 176 -4.08 10.62 27.86
C ARG A 176 -5.12 9.51 27.87
N ASP A 177 -4.76 8.36 27.33
CA ASP A 177 -5.54 7.14 27.52
C ASP A 177 -5.36 6.65 28.97
N ARG A 178 -6.16 7.19 29.89
CA ARG A 178 -6.21 6.69 31.26
C ARG A 178 -7.26 5.59 31.33
N PRO A 179 -6.89 4.35 31.70
CA PRO A 179 -7.87 3.33 32.03
C PRO A 179 -8.60 3.78 33.29
N GLN A 180 -9.85 4.23 33.13
CA GLN A 180 -10.72 4.59 34.23
C GLN A 180 -11.32 3.32 34.85
N TRP A 181 -10.49 2.49 35.48
CA TRP A 181 -10.92 1.37 36.30
C TRP A 181 -10.31 1.51 37.69
N GLY A 182 -11.01 2.24 38.55
CA GLY A 182 -10.62 2.48 39.93
C GLY A 182 -11.33 3.68 40.56
N GLY A 183 -12.66 3.68 40.60
CA GLY A 183 -13.43 4.74 41.27
C GLY A 183 -14.91 4.37 41.38
N ALA A 184 -15.38 4.14 42.60
CA ALA A 184 -16.66 3.55 42.93
C ALA A 184 -17.88 4.45 42.61
N ALA A 185 -18.97 3.76 42.25
CA ALA A 185 -20.37 3.98 42.66
C ALA A 185 -21.17 5.19 42.14
N ALA A 186 -22.19 4.81 41.35
CA ALA A 186 -23.61 5.19 41.47
C ALA A 186 -24.09 6.59 41.05
N GLY A 187 -24.86 6.60 39.95
CA GLY A 187 -25.90 7.59 39.68
C GLY A 187 -26.77 7.14 38.49
N PRO A 188 -28.04 6.75 38.69
CA PRO A 188 -28.94 6.42 37.60
C PRO A 188 -29.74 7.65 37.16
N GLY A 189 -29.86 7.84 35.85
CA GLY A 189 -30.94 8.62 35.25
C GLY A 189 -30.47 9.69 34.27
N SER A 190 -30.66 9.44 32.98
CA SER A 190 -31.53 10.27 32.16
C SER A 190 -31.65 9.67 30.76
N SER A 191 -32.88 9.57 30.30
CA SER A 191 -33.29 9.05 28.99
C SER A 191 -33.63 10.19 28.02
N ASN A 192 -33.43 9.91 26.73
CA ASN A 192 -34.01 10.51 25.50
C ASN A 192 -33.11 11.49 24.70
N PRO A 193 -33.43 11.73 23.40
CA PRO A 193 -33.78 10.76 22.35
C PRO A 193 -33.04 11.01 21.03
N VAL A 194 -33.20 10.02 20.13
CA VAL A 194 -32.97 9.96 18.68
C VAL A 194 -32.85 11.31 17.95
N GLY A 195 -31.72 11.48 17.24
CA GLY A 195 -31.53 12.47 16.17
C GLY A 195 -31.09 11.77 14.88
N ASP A 196 -32.06 11.49 14.01
CA ASP A 196 -31.84 11.08 12.62
C ASP A 196 -31.19 12.24 11.84
N GLY A 197 -29.93 12.06 11.44
CA GLY A 197 -29.17 13.01 10.64
C GLY A 197 -28.55 12.31 9.43
N LYS A 198 -29.34 12.15 8.37
CA LYS A 198 -28.86 11.70 7.03
C LYS A 198 -27.91 12.75 6.45
N SER A 199 -26.63 12.42 6.29
CA SER A 199 -25.70 13.14 5.40
C SER A 199 -25.64 12.44 4.04
N GLY A 200 -26.26 13.06 3.04
CA GLY A 200 -26.33 12.56 1.66
C GLY A 200 -25.07 12.79 0.81
N ALA A 201 -23.88 12.73 1.40
CA ALA A 201 -22.61 12.91 0.69
C ALA A 201 -21.79 11.61 0.53
N ASP A 202 -22.14 10.55 1.25
CA ASP A 202 -21.35 9.30 1.31
C ASP A 202 -21.55 8.36 0.11
N ARG A 203 -22.44 8.69 -0.83
CA ARG A 203 -22.85 7.76 -1.90
C ARG A 203 -22.08 7.88 -3.21
N GLU A 204 -21.29 8.94 -3.41
CA GLU A 204 -20.55 9.13 -4.67
C GLU A 204 -19.15 8.51 -4.68
N LEU A 205 -18.43 8.50 -3.55
CA LEU A 205 -17.08 7.92 -3.49
C LEU A 205 -17.09 6.38 -3.43
N ALA A 206 -18.13 5.76 -2.86
CA ALA A 206 -18.28 4.30 -2.87
C ALA A 206 -18.52 3.75 -4.30
N ALA A 207 -19.21 4.52 -5.17
CA ALA A 207 -19.45 4.13 -6.55
C ALA A 207 -18.17 4.11 -7.40
N LEU A 208 -17.16 4.94 -7.06
CA LEU A 208 -15.88 4.98 -7.77
C LEU A 208 -15.04 3.71 -7.52
N PHE A 209 -15.18 3.08 -6.35
CA PHE A 209 -14.45 1.84 -6.00
C PHE A 209 -15.25 0.56 -6.31
N GLU A 210 -16.57 0.62 -6.49
CA GLU A 210 -17.40 -0.56 -6.84
C GLU A 210 -17.56 -0.81 -8.35
N MET A 211 -17.46 0.21 -9.21
CA MET A 211 -17.72 0.03 -10.65
C MET A 211 -16.68 -0.83 -11.41
N ASP A 212 -15.48 -1.02 -10.86
CA ASP A 212 -14.40 -1.73 -11.59
C ASP A 212 -14.25 -3.22 -11.22
N ARG A 213 -15.13 -3.75 -10.35
CA ARG A 213 -15.23 -5.20 -10.11
C ARG A 213 -16.10 -5.93 -11.14
N ASN A 214 -16.97 -5.23 -11.87
CA ASN A 214 -17.91 -5.84 -12.82
C ASN A 214 -17.36 -5.99 -14.25
N THR A 215 -16.18 -5.46 -14.56
CA THR A 215 -15.58 -5.50 -15.91
C THR A 215 -14.60 -6.64 -16.12
N GLN A 216 -14.30 -7.46 -15.10
CA GLN A 216 -13.40 -8.63 -15.21
C GLN A 216 -14.14 -9.98 -15.39
N GLY A 217 -15.46 -9.99 -15.56
CA GLY A 217 -16.28 -11.22 -15.66
C GLY A 217 -16.68 -11.68 -17.06
N GLU A 218 -16.42 -10.91 -18.11
CA GLU A 218 -16.76 -11.29 -19.49
C GLU A 218 -15.50 -11.31 -20.37
N ARG A 219 -14.78 -12.43 -20.36
CA ARG A 219 -13.99 -12.95 -21.49
C ARG A 219 -13.51 -14.36 -21.23
#